data_AF-A0A6J5H1B4-F1
#
_entry.id   AF-A0A6J5H1B4-F1
#
_cell.length_a   1.000
_cell.length_b   1.000
_cell.length_c   1.000
_cell.angle_alpha   90.00
_cell.angle_beta   90.00
_cell.angle_gamma   90.00
#
_symmetry.space_group_name_H-M   'P 1'
#
loop_
_entity.id
_entity.type
_entity.pdbx_description
1 polymer ?
#
loop_
_entity_poly.entity_id
_entity_poly.type
_entity_poly.pdbx_seq_one_letter_code
_entity_poly.pdbx_strand_id
1 'polypeptide(L)'
;MPALLWYLVGAFFGRLIMAAVSRQREYLADASAVQFTRNPEGIAGALNKIGGLAEGSRVSNPQTAEVGHMFFANAFAGEGLAGLLATHPPLVERIRRLDPQFDGRFPEVRPVGVQREEPKAPAPLASRRSPGTRVCRRCRCRSWCWPTKRHPGPAM
;
A
#
# COMPACT_ATOMS: atom_id res chain seq x y z
N MET A 1 46.02 -6.59 -6.16
CA MET A 1 45.08 -6.30 -7.27
C MET A 1 44.06 -7.42 -7.57
N PRO A 2 44.31 -8.74 -7.46
CA PRO A 2 43.30 -9.75 -7.84
C PRO A 2 42.12 -9.88 -6.86
N ALA A 3 42.31 -9.53 -5.58
CA ALA A 3 41.24 -9.59 -4.59
C ALA A 3 40.04 -8.67 -4.91
N LEU A 4 40.30 -7.51 -5.53
CA LEU A 4 39.23 -6.59 -5.94
C LEU A 4 38.38 -7.19 -7.08
N LEU A 5 39.02 -7.93 -8.00
CA LEU A 5 38.31 -8.59 -9.09
C LEU A 5 37.34 -9.65 -8.55
N TRP A 6 37.78 -10.47 -7.58
CA TRP A 6 36.91 -11.49 -6.99
C TRP A 6 35.77 -10.88 -6.17
N TYR A 7 36.04 -9.78 -5.46
CA TYR A 7 35.00 -9.03 -4.75
C TYR A 7 33.94 -8.49 -5.71
N LEU A 8 34.34 -7.84 -6.81
CA LEU A 8 33.42 -7.27 -7.79
C LEU A 8 32.57 -8.35 -8.47
N VAL A 9 33.18 -9.49 -8.82
CA VAL A 9 32.46 -10.63 -9.40
C VAL A 9 31.43 -11.18 -8.41
N GLY A 10 31.81 -11.41 -7.15
CA GLY A 10 30.89 -11.87 -6.12
C GLY A 10 29.73 -10.90 -5.88
N ALA A 11 30.02 -9.60 -5.78
CA ALA A 11 28.99 -8.57 -5.61
C ALA A 11 28.02 -8.50 -6.80
N PHE A 12 28.52 -8.66 -8.03
CA PHE A 12 27.70 -8.68 -9.24
C PHE A 12 26.72 -9.85 -9.25
N PHE A 13 27.21 -11.08 -9.03
CA PHE A 13 26.36 -12.27 -8.98
C PHE A 13 25.39 -12.26 -7.79
N GLY A 14 25.83 -11.76 -6.63
CA GLY A 14 24.95 -11.60 -5.47
C GLY A 14 23.75 -10.70 -5.76
N ARG A 15 23.98 -9.57 -6.47
CA ARG A 15 22.88 -8.68 -6.90
C ARG A 15 21.97 -9.33 -7.94
N LEU A 16 22.51 -10.12 -8.86
CA LEU A 16 21.71 -10.86 -9.84
C LEU A 16 20.79 -11.90 -9.18
N ILE A 17 21.32 -12.68 -8.24
CA ILE A 17 20.54 -13.68 -7.50
C ILE A 17 19.45 -13.00 -6.68
N MET A 18 19.80 -11.93 -5.94
CA MET A 18 18.84 -11.15 -5.16
C MET A 18 17.70 -10.64 -6.06
N ALA A 19 18.04 -10.05 -7.22
CA ALA A 19 17.06 -9.55 -8.16
C ALA A 19 16.16 -10.68 -8.70
N ALA A 20 16.72 -11.86 -9.01
CA ALA A 20 15.95 -13.02 -9.47
C ALA A 20 14.98 -13.54 -8.40
N VAL A 21 15.43 -13.68 -7.15
CA VAL A 21 14.58 -14.12 -6.03
C VAL A 21 13.46 -13.12 -5.77
N SER A 22 13.77 -11.81 -5.84
CA SER A 22 12.77 -10.74 -5.69
C SER A 22 11.67 -10.86 -6.75
N ARG A 23 12.04 -11.04 -8.03
CA ARG A 23 11.06 -11.24 -9.12
C ARG A 23 10.19 -12.48 -8.92
N GLN A 24 10.77 -13.58 -8.43
CA GLN A 24 10.00 -14.80 -8.16
C GLN A 24 8.98 -14.61 -7.03
N ARG A 25 9.33 -13.83 -5.99
CA ARG A 25 8.41 -13.50 -4.89
C ARG A 25 7.22 -12.68 -5.38
N GLU A 26 7.43 -11.74 -6.29
CA GLU A 26 6.34 -10.97 -6.91
C GLU A 26 5.37 -11.87 -7.68
N TYR A 27 5.87 -12.82 -8.48
CA TYR A 27 4.99 -13.75 -9.21
C TYR A 27 4.18 -14.67 -8.28
N LEU A 28 4.78 -15.11 -7.17
CA LEU A 28 4.07 -15.88 -6.14
C LEU A 28 3.03 -15.03 -5.43
N ALA A 29 3.33 -13.75 -5.19
CA ALA A 29 2.36 -12.81 -4.63
C ALA A 29 1.15 -12.65 -5.57
N ASP A 30 1.39 -12.43 -6.86
CA ASP A 30 0.33 -12.32 -7.87
C ASP A 30 -0.53 -13.61 -7.95
N ALA A 31 0.13 -14.77 -8.01
CA ALA A 31 -0.57 -16.06 -8.05
C ALA A 31 -1.41 -16.31 -6.79
N SER A 32 -0.87 -16.00 -5.61
CA SER A 32 -1.60 -16.15 -4.35
C SER A 32 -2.76 -15.16 -4.24
N ALA A 33 -2.61 -13.92 -4.75
CA ALA A 33 -3.70 -12.95 -4.80
C ALA A 33 -4.86 -13.46 -5.66
N VAL A 34 -4.59 -14.07 -6.82
CA VAL A 34 -5.62 -14.71 -7.65
C VAL A 34 -6.23 -15.92 -6.93
N GLN A 35 -5.42 -16.73 -6.26
CA GLN A 35 -5.91 -17.90 -5.52
C GLN A 35 -6.91 -17.52 -4.42
N PHE A 36 -6.66 -16.43 -3.69
CA PHE A 36 -7.54 -15.98 -2.61
C PHE A 36 -8.76 -15.19 -3.09
N THR A 37 -8.60 -14.34 -4.11
CA THR A 37 -9.69 -13.48 -4.62
C THR A 37 -10.57 -14.18 -5.66
N ARG A 38 -10.05 -15.22 -6.32
CA ARG A 38 -10.65 -15.88 -7.49
C ARG A 38 -10.99 -14.90 -8.62
N ASN A 39 -10.27 -13.77 -8.70
CA ASN A 39 -10.51 -12.73 -9.67
C ASN A 39 -9.19 -12.30 -10.37
N PRO A 40 -8.74 -13.05 -11.39
CA PRO A 40 -7.53 -12.70 -12.14
C PRO A 40 -7.67 -11.37 -12.89
N GLU A 41 -8.84 -11.08 -13.44
CA GLU A 41 -9.14 -9.84 -14.17
C GLU A 41 -9.01 -8.60 -13.28
N GLY A 42 -9.40 -8.70 -12.00
CA GLY A 42 -9.27 -7.62 -11.03
C GLY A 42 -7.81 -7.24 -10.75
N ILE A 43 -6.94 -8.24 -10.59
CA ILE A 43 -5.49 -8.01 -10.39
C ILE A 43 -4.86 -7.46 -11.68
N ALA A 44 -5.15 -8.08 -12.83
CA ALA A 44 -4.66 -7.62 -14.13
C ALA A 44 -5.10 -6.17 -14.41
N GLY A 45 -6.37 -5.84 -14.15
CA GLY A 45 -6.92 -4.49 -14.28
C GLY A 45 -6.28 -3.48 -13.34
N ALA A 46 -5.94 -3.86 -12.11
CA ALA A 46 -5.22 -3.00 -11.18
C ALA A 46 -3.79 -2.71 -11.68
N LEU A 47 -3.06 -3.73 -12.12
CA LEU A 47 -1.71 -3.57 -12.70
C LEU A 47 -1.74 -2.74 -13.99
N ASN A 48 -2.76 -2.91 -14.84
CA ASN A 48 -2.99 -2.08 -16.02
C ASN A 48 -3.16 -0.60 -15.66
N LYS A 49 -3.93 -0.30 -14.62
CA LYS A 49 -4.09 1.08 -14.15
C LYS A 49 -2.79 1.66 -13.61
N ILE A 50 -1.99 0.87 -12.91
CA ILE A 50 -0.69 1.30 -12.39
C ILE A 50 0.27 1.63 -13.54
N GLY A 51 0.32 0.80 -14.58
CA GLY A 51 1.15 1.06 -15.76
C GLY A 51 0.65 2.22 -16.62
N GLY A 52 -0.64 2.56 -16.53
CA GLY A 52 -1.29 3.65 -17.26
C GLY A 52 -1.16 5.05 -16.64
N LEU A 53 -0.56 5.15 -15.44
CA LEU A 53 -0.34 6.43 -14.77
C LEU A 53 0.81 7.20 -15.42
N ALA A 54 0.50 8.36 -16.01
CA ALA A 54 1.47 9.21 -16.71
C ALA A 54 2.63 9.71 -15.83
N GLU A 55 2.38 9.90 -14.52
CA GLU A 55 3.39 10.30 -13.54
C GLU A 55 4.37 9.16 -13.18
N GLY A 56 4.03 7.92 -13.55
CA GLY A 56 4.78 6.71 -13.22
C GLY A 56 4.90 6.46 -11.72
N SER A 57 5.88 5.64 -11.31
CA SER A 57 6.19 5.35 -9.90
C SER A 57 7.60 5.78 -9.53
N ARG A 58 8.07 6.90 -10.09
CA ARG A 58 9.43 7.39 -9.87
C ARG A 58 9.52 8.08 -8.51
N VAL A 59 10.32 7.50 -7.61
CA VAL A 59 10.63 8.10 -6.31
C VAL A 59 12.07 8.58 -6.30
N SER A 60 12.26 9.89 -6.22
CA SER A 60 13.57 10.53 -6.16
C SER A 60 14.10 10.53 -4.72
N ASN A 61 14.58 9.39 -4.24
CA ASN A 61 15.28 9.28 -2.95
C ASN A 61 16.44 8.27 -3.05
N PRO A 62 17.63 8.56 -2.51
CA PRO A 62 18.74 7.60 -2.47
C PRO A 62 18.42 6.29 -1.74
N GLN A 63 17.49 6.30 -0.77
CA GLN A 63 17.02 5.12 -0.04
C GLN A 63 15.89 4.35 -0.76
N THR A 64 15.48 4.76 -1.95
CA THR A 64 14.43 4.08 -2.75
C THR A 64 14.75 2.60 -2.99
N ALA A 65 16.03 2.22 -3.02
CA ALA A 65 16.43 0.82 -3.16
C ALA A 65 16.04 -0.06 -1.96
N GLU A 66 16.05 0.49 -0.74
CA GLU A 66 15.75 -0.25 0.50
C GLU A 66 14.25 -0.55 0.60
N VAL A 67 13.41 0.41 0.23
CA VAL A 67 11.95 0.29 0.23
C VAL A 67 11.39 -0.19 -1.11
N GLY A 68 12.24 -0.49 -2.08
CA GLY A 68 11.85 -0.84 -3.44
C GLY A 68 10.86 -2.01 -3.50
N HIS A 69 11.02 -2.99 -2.61
CA HIS A 69 10.15 -4.17 -2.47
C HIS A 69 8.72 -3.86 -2.00
N MET A 70 8.44 -2.65 -1.51
CA MET A 70 7.08 -2.20 -1.13
C MET A 70 6.33 -1.54 -2.30
N PHE A 71 7.01 -1.24 -3.41
CA PHE A 71 6.38 -0.62 -4.58
C PHE A 71 5.77 -1.65 -5.52
N PHE A 72 4.59 -1.32 -6.07
CA PHE A 72 3.90 -2.17 -7.05
C PHE A 72 4.52 -2.11 -8.45
N ALA A 73 5.20 -1.01 -8.78
CA ALA A 73 5.88 -0.81 -10.05
C ALA A 73 7.35 -0.43 -9.82
N ASN A 74 8.19 -0.73 -10.80
CA ASN A 74 9.60 -0.44 -10.70
C ASN A 74 9.85 1.09 -10.67
N ALA A 75 10.42 1.57 -9.57
CA ALA A 75 10.83 2.97 -9.42
C ALA A 75 12.06 3.33 -10.27
N PHE A 76 12.81 2.32 -10.74
CA PHE A 76 14.00 2.49 -11.57
C PHE A 76 13.66 2.31 -13.06
N ALA A 77 13.68 3.42 -13.80
CA ALA A 77 13.53 3.40 -15.25
C ALA A 77 14.84 2.94 -15.90
N GLY A 78 14.95 1.65 -16.25
CA GLY A 78 16.12 1.14 -16.96
C GLY A 78 15.77 -0.06 -17.83
N GLU A 79 15.74 0.13 -19.14
CA GLU A 79 15.69 -0.94 -20.13
C GLU A 79 17.11 -1.46 -20.41
N GLY A 80 17.28 -2.77 -20.65
CA GLY A 80 18.57 -3.40 -20.96
C GLY A 80 19.30 -4.01 -19.75
N LEU A 81 20.63 -3.82 -19.63
CA LEU A 81 21.46 -4.39 -18.54
C LEU A 81 20.99 -3.95 -17.14
N ALA A 82 20.39 -2.77 -17.04
CA ALA A 82 19.75 -2.29 -15.80
C ALA A 82 18.54 -3.15 -15.40
N GLY A 83 17.82 -3.72 -16.38
CA GLY A 83 16.70 -4.63 -16.16
C GLY A 83 17.11 -5.96 -15.52
N LEU A 84 18.35 -6.42 -15.73
CA LEU A 84 18.85 -7.64 -15.06
C LEU A 84 19.01 -7.42 -13.54
N LEU A 85 19.39 -6.21 -13.14
CA LEU A 85 19.52 -5.77 -11.76
C LEU A 85 18.21 -5.20 -11.19
N ALA A 86 17.14 -5.13 -11.98
CA ALA A 86 15.84 -4.68 -11.51
C ALA A 86 15.28 -5.69 -10.51
N THR A 87 14.95 -5.19 -9.31
CA THR A 87 14.37 -5.97 -8.22
C THR A 87 12.91 -6.33 -8.46
N HIS A 88 12.25 -5.67 -9.43
CA HIS A 88 10.87 -5.92 -9.82
C HIS A 88 10.77 -6.35 -11.28
N PRO A 89 9.91 -7.34 -11.61
CA PRO A 89 9.65 -7.69 -13.00
C PRO A 89 8.85 -6.56 -13.67
N PRO A 90 9.01 -6.36 -14.99
CA PRO A 90 8.24 -5.36 -15.70
C PRO A 90 6.74 -5.68 -15.61
N LEU A 91 5.91 -4.64 -15.45
CA LEU A 91 4.45 -4.79 -15.29
C LEU A 91 3.82 -5.58 -16.45
N VAL A 92 4.31 -5.36 -17.67
CA VAL A 92 3.86 -6.08 -18.88
C VAL A 92 3.93 -7.59 -18.70
N GLU A 93 5.04 -8.08 -18.14
CA GLU A 93 5.29 -9.51 -17.98
C GLU A 93 4.46 -10.12 -16.84
N ARG A 94 4.10 -9.32 -15.83
CA ARG A 94 3.14 -9.73 -14.78
C ARG A 94 1.73 -9.84 -15.33
N ILE A 95 1.29 -8.83 -16.07
CA ILE A 95 -0.06 -8.79 -16.65
C ILE A 95 -0.24 -9.94 -17.64
N ARG A 96 0.75 -10.23 -18.50
CA ARG A 96 0.68 -11.38 -19.42
C ARG A 96 0.50 -12.74 -18.73
N ARG A 97 1.00 -12.91 -17.50
CA ARG A 97 0.80 -14.15 -16.73
C ARG A 97 -0.61 -14.26 -16.16
N LEU A 98 -1.27 -13.14 -15.90
CA LEU A 98 -2.60 -13.07 -15.31
C LEU A 98 -3.70 -13.01 -16.39
N ASP A 99 -3.43 -12.29 -17.47
CA ASP A 99 -4.29 -12.06 -18.61
C ASP A 99 -3.52 -12.35 -19.92
N PRO A 100 -3.70 -13.55 -20.50
CA PRO A 100 -3.08 -13.92 -21.77
C PRO A 100 -3.52 -13.07 -22.97
N GLN A 101 -4.64 -12.33 -22.86
CA GLN A 101 -5.16 -11.49 -23.94
C GLN A 101 -4.55 -10.09 -23.94
N PHE A 102 -3.70 -9.77 -22.96
CA PHE A 102 -3.09 -8.45 -22.85
C PHE A 102 -2.23 -8.08 -24.07
N ASP A 103 -2.55 -6.95 -24.69
CA ASP A 103 -1.94 -6.45 -25.91
C ASP A 103 -0.62 -5.68 -25.70
N GLY A 104 -0.20 -5.51 -24.43
CA GLY A 104 1.01 -4.78 -24.08
C GLY A 104 0.84 -3.27 -23.98
N ARG A 105 -0.39 -2.74 -24.13
CA ARG A 105 -0.66 -1.30 -24.07
C ARG A 105 -1.35 -0.95 -22.77
N PHE A 106 -0.86 0.09 -22.12
CA PHE A 106 -1.49 0.63 -20.91
C PHE A 106 -2.54 1.68 -21.30
N PRO A 107 -3.74 1.66 -20.70
CA PRO A 107 -4.71 2.73 -20.89
C PRO A 107 -4.20 4.02 -20.25
N GLU A 108 -4.50 5.18 -20.84
CA GLU A 108 -4.19 6.46 -20.19
C GLU A 108 -5.11 6.65 -18.98
N VAL A 109 -4.54 6.57 -17.78
CA VAL A 109 -5.29 6.75 -16.53
C VAL A 109 -5.10 8.19 -16.06
N ARG A 110 -6.14 9.00 -16.23
CA ARG A 110 -6.22 10.31 -15.58
C ARG A 110 -6.61 10.09 -14.12
N PRO A 111 -5.81 10.53 -13.13
CA PRO A 111 -6.21 10.43 -11.74
C PRO A 111 -7.50 11.22 -11.56
N VAL A 112 -8.55 10.55 -11.10
CA VAL A 112 -9.77 11.22 -10.67
C VAL A 112 -9.32 12.13 -9.52
N GLY A 113 -9.43 13.44 -9.72
CA GLY A 113 -9.01 14.42 -8.73
C GLY A 113 -9.70 14.12 -7.41
N VAL A 114 -8.97 13.51 -6.48
CA VAL A 114 -9.41 13.42 -5.09
C VAL A 114 -9.36 14.86 -4.61
N GLN A 115 -10.52 15.50 -4.53
CA GLN A 115 -10.62 16.75 -3.80
C GLN A 115 -10.11 16.42 -2.39
N ARG A 116 -8.91 16.89 -2.06
CA ARG A 116 -8.43 16.85 -0.68
C ARG A 116 -9.40 17.72 0.09
N GLU A 117 -10.42 17.11 0.70
CA GLU A 117 -11.05 17.73 1.84
C GLU A 117 -9.91 17.96 2.84
N GLU A 118 -9.49 19.21 2.95
CA GLU A 118 -8.63 19.63 4.05
C GLU A 118 -9.24 19.06 5.33
N PRO A 119 -8.46 18.37 6.17
CA PRO A 119 -8.98 17.86 7.43
C PRO A 119 -9.53 19.05 8.19
N LYS A 120 -10.86 19.17 8.24
CA LYS A 120 -11.54 20.21 9.00
C LYS A 120 -11.04 20.06 10.43
N ALA A 121 -10.28 21.05 10.91
CA ALA A 121 -9.74 21.04 12.25
C ALA A 121 -10.85 20.61 13.22
N PRO A 122 -10.60 19.63 14.12
CA PRO A 122 -11.64 19.17 15.02
C PRO A 122 -12.21 20.39 15.73
N ALA A 123 -13.54 20.52 15.70
CA ALA A 123 -14.22 21.60 16.39
C ALA A 123 -13.65 21.66 17.82
N PRO A 124 -13.32 22.86 18.34
CA PRO A 124 -12.72 22.98 19.67
C PRO A 124 -13.60 22.19 20.63
N LEU A 125 -12.99 21.21 21.31
CA LEU A 125 -13.68 20.38 22.29
C LEU A 125 -14.34 21.33 23.28
N ALA A 126 -15.66 21.52 23.14
CA ALA A 126 -16.43 22.34 24.04
C ALA A 126 -16.10 21.82 25.43
N SER A 127 -15.52 22.69 26.27
CA SER A 127 -15.11 22.32 27.61
C SER A 127 -16.29 21.65 28.27
N ARG A 128 -16.19 20.33 28.49
CA ARG A 128 -17.16 19.60 29.29
C ARG A 128 -17.09 20.25 30.66
N ARG A 129 -17.99 21.20 30.93
CA ARG A 129 -18.23 21.64 32.30
C ARG A 129 -18.64 20.40 33.05
N SER A 130 -17.76 19.93 33.92
CA SER A 130 -18.05 18.90 34.91
C SER A 130 -19.39 19.27 35.55
N PRO A 131 -20.41 18.40 35.51
CA PRO A 131 -21.64 18.67 36.25
C PRO A 131 -21.22 18.81 37.71
N GLY A 132 -21.44 20.00 38.28
CA GLY A 132 -21.07 20.29 39.65
C GLY A 132 -21.57 19.18 40.57
N THR A 133 -20.71 18.75 41.50
CA THR A 133 -20.99 17.73 42.49
C THR A 133 -22.17 18.15 43.36
N ARG A 134 -23.39 17.86 42.94
CA ARG A 134 -24.53 17.84 43.85
C ARG A 134 -24.40 16.59 44.71
N VAL A 135 -23.86 16.79 45.90
CA VAL A 135 -23.85 15.79 46.97
C VAL A 135 -25.29 15.42 47.27
N CYS A 136 -25.72 14.23 46.82
CA CYS A 136 -27.00 13.66 47.22
C CYS A 136 -26.96 13.41 48.73
N ARG A 137 -27.70 14.22 49.51
CA ARG A 137 -27.73 14.14 50.98
C ARG A 137 -28.33 12.83 51.54
N ARG A 138 -28.86 11.95 50.69
CA ARG A 138 -29.66 10.78 51.11
C ARG A 138 -28.85 9.48 51.21
N CYS A 139 -27.77 9.30 50.47
CA CYS A 139 -27.03 8.04 50.46
C CYS A 139 -25.52 8.27 50.57
N ARG A 140 -24.98 7.97 51.75
CA ARG A 140 -23.56 8.13 52.09
C ARG A 140 -22.76 6.89 51.63
N CYS A 141 -22.74 6.58 50.33
CA CYS A 141 -21.84 5.57 49.75
C CYS A 141 -21.19 6.10 48.47
N ARG A 142 -19.85 6.11 48.44
CA ARG A 142 -19.03 6.52 47.30
C ARG A 142 -18.87 5.35 46.32
N SER A 143 -19.81 5.17 45.39
CA SER A 143 -19.52 4.37 44.20
C SER A 143 -20.50 4.69 43.07
N TRP A 144 -19.96 5.30 42.01
CA TRP A 144 -20.36 5.09 40.61
C TRP A 144 -21.87 4.99 40.33
N CYS A 145 -22.53 6.14 40.21
CA CYS A 145 -23.88 6.20 39.66
C CYS A 145 -23.81 6.18 38.13
N TRP A 146 -24.00 5.01 37.52
CA TRP A 146 -24.15 4.88 36.07
C TRP A 146 -25.43 5.58 35.60
N PRO A 147 -25.42 6.37 34.51
CA PRO A 147 -26.64 6.95 33.96
C PRO A 147 -27.50 5.81 33.39
N THR A 148 -28.63 5.55 34.03
CA THR A 148 -29.62 4.57 33.55
C THR A 148 -30.14 5.01 32.19
N LYS A 149 -30.09 4.08 31.22
CA LYS A 149 -30.66 4.27 29.88
C LYS A 149 -32.14 4.68 30.02
N ARG A 150 -32.53 5.79 29.38
CA ARG A 150 -33.94 6.11 29.16
C ARG A 150 -34.51 5.07 28.21
N HIS A 151 -35.50 4.31 28.66
CA HIS A 151 -36.37 3.53 27.78
C HIS A 151 -37.35 4.48 27.07
N PRO A 152 -37.52 4.41 25.74
CA PRO A 152 -38.64 5.06 25.09
C PRO A 152 -39.92 4.29 25.42
N GLY A 153 -40.93 4.99 25.95
CA GLY A 153 -42.26 4.42 26.19
C GLY A 153 -43.01 4.14 24.88
N PRO A 154 -44.07 3.32 24.91
CA PRO A 154 -44.84 2.97 23.72
C PRO A 154 -45.63 4.18 23.20
N ALA A 155 -45.59 4.38 21.88
CA ALA A 155 -46.44 5.32 21.17
C ALA A 155 -47.90 4.86 21.26
N MET A 156 -48.80 5.82 21.52
CA MET A 156 -50.25 5.66 21.42
C MET A 156 -50.69 5.58 19.96
#